data_AF-A0A928HJ41-F1
#
_entry.id   AF-A0A928HJ41-F1
#
_cell.length_a   1.000
_cell.length_b   1.000
_cell.length_c   1.000
_cell.angle_alpha   90.00
_cell.angle_beta   90.00
_cell.angle_gamma   90.00
#
_symmetry.space_group_name_H-M   'P 1'
#
loop_
_entity.id
_entity.type
_entity.pdbx_description
1 polymer ?
#
loop_
_entity_poly.entity_id
_entity_poly.type
_entity_poly.pdbx_seq_one_letter_code
_entity_poly.pdbx_strand_id
1 'polypeptide(L)'
;MKPDETNDKIHSLLGVGLDASPDDEVRLTKGPNFALVGGKEETHEMMKETVCKVNENLHRRGKELQETSRQEFLDVFHEVMESMNHRWDS
;
A
#
# COMPACT_ATOMS: atom_id res chain seq x y z
N MET A 1 13.94 30.53 15.77
CA MET A 1 12.89 29.78 15.06
C MET A 1 13.46 28.39 14.81
N LYS A 2 13.04 27.38 15.59
CA LYS A 2 13.45 26.00 15.31
C LYS A 2 12.74 25.59 14.01
N PRO A 3 13.40 24.88 13.08
CA PRO A 3 12.69 24.31 11.95
C PRO A 3 11.58 23.43 12.53
N ASP A 4 10.37 23.65 12.03
CA ASP A 4 9.18 22.87 12.32
C ASP A 4 9.53 21.38 12.17
N GLU A 5 9.34 20.58 13.22
CA GLU A 5 9.42 19.12 13.13
C GLU A 5 8.36 18.68 12.13
N THR A 6 8.75 18.60 10.85
CA THR A 6 7.90 18.07 9.78
C THR A 6 7.41 16.71 10.22
N ASN A 7 6.13 16.67 10.52
CA ASN A 7 5.39 15.49 10.93
C ASN A 7 5.40 14.48 9.76
N ASP A 8 6.43 13.63 9.69
CA ASP A 8 6.65 12.57 8.69
C ASP A 8 5.67 11.40 8.84
N LYS A 9 4.39 11.71 9.05
CA LYS A 9 3.30 10.74 9.13
C LYS A 9 2.73 10.49 7.74
N ILE A 10 2.47 9.23 7.44
CA ILE A 10 1.85 8.84 6.18
C ILE A 10 0.34 9.04 6.29
N HIS A 11 -0.20 10.00 5.54
CA HIS A 11 -1.65 10.26 5.56
C HIS A 11 -2.44 9.25 4.72
N SER A 12 -1.91 8.83 3.57
CA SER A 12 -2.60 7.89 2.67
C SER A 12 -1.62 7.18 1.74
N LEU A 13 -1.98 5.97 1.32
CA LEU A 13 -1.25 5.18 0.34
C LEU A 13 -1.83 5.36 -1.07
N LEU A 14 -0.98 5.56 -2.07
CA LEU A 14 -1.38 5.60 -3.48
C LEU A 14 -0.69 4.48 -4.25
N GLY A 15 -1.46 3.55 -4.81
CA GLY A 15 -0.99 2.53 -5.72
C GLY A 15 -1.40 2.86 -7.16
N VAL A 16 -0.46 2.74 -8.09
CA VAL A 16 -0.68 3.02 -9.51
C VAL A 16 -0.21 1.83 -10.34
N GLY A 17 -1.12 1.21 -11.08
CA GLY A 17 -0.80 0.17 -12.05
C GLY A 17 -0.57 0.77 -13.44
N LEU A 18 0.62 0.54 -14.01
CA LEU A 18 1.07 1.11 -15.28
C LEU A 18 1.10 0.10 -16.44
N ASP A 19 0.62 -1.12 -16.19
CA ASP A 19 0.60 -2.26 -17.12
C ASP A 19 -0.71 -2.37 -17.92
N ALA A 20 -1.67 -1.47 -17.69
CA ALA A 20 -2.93 -1.41 -18.42
C ALA A 20 -2.72 -0.98 -19.88
N SER A 21 -3.40 -1.66 -20.79
CA SER A 21 -3.46 -1.36 -22.22
C SER A 21 -4.62 -0.39 -22.51
N PRO A 22 -4.64 0.31 -23.67
CA PRO A 22 -5.69 1.28 -24.00
C PRO A 22 -7.11 0.69 -24.02
N ASP A 23 -7.23 -0.61 -24.26
CA ASP A 23 -8.49 -1.36 -24.31
C ASP A 23 -8.90 -1.95 -22.94
N ASP A 24 -8.02 -1.87 -21.93
CA ASP A 24 -8.32 -2.38 -20.58
C ASP A 24 -9.25 -1.42 -19.83
N GLU A 25 -10.16 -1.98 -19.02
CA GLU A 25 -11.02 -1.18 -18.15
C GLU A 25 -10.20 -0.41 -17.11
N VAL A 26 -10.50 0.88 -16.95
CA VAL A 26 -9.90 1.69 -15.89
C VAL A 26 -10.41 1.19 -14.53
N ARG A 27 -9.51 0.64 -13.73
CA ARG A 27 -9.81 0.18 -12.36
C ARG A 27 -9.51 1.26 -11.33
N LEU A 28 -10.43 1.51 -10.42
CA LEU A 28 -10.28 2.47 -9.34
C LEU A 28 -10.83 1.89 -8.05
N THR A 29 -9.96 1.67 -7.06
CA THR A 29 -10.34 1.24 -5.73
C THR A 29 -9.90 2.29 -4.72
N LYS A 30 -10.80 2.77 -3.87
CA LYS A 30 -10.48 3.73 -2.80
C LYS A 30 -10.88 3.17 -1.46
N GLY A 31 -10.05 3.40 -0.47
CA GLY A 31 -10.30 3.09 0.93
C GLY A 31 -10.11 4.33 1.82
N PRO A 32 -10.28 4.17 3.14
CA PRO A 32 -10.20 5.29 4.08
C PRO A 32 -8.79 5.91 4.14
N ASN A 33 -7.76 5.12 3.89
CA ASN A 33 -6.35 5.52 3.96
C ASN A 33 -5.56 5.12 2.72
N PHE A 34 -6.23 4.80 1.60
CA PHE A 34 -5.56 4.43 0.36
C PHE A 34 -6.39 4.71 -0.92
N ALA A 35 -5.69 4.81 -2.05
CA ALA A 35 -6.28 4.79 -3.38
C ALA A 35 -5.43 3.94 -4.33
N LEU A 36 -6.06 3.12 -5.14
CA LEU A 36 -5.46 2.27 -6.17
C LEU A 36 -6.06 2.64 -7.52
N VAL A 37 -5.21 2.96 -8.48
CA VAL A 37 -5.63 3.45 -9.80
C VAL A 37 -4.94 2.65 -10.90
N GLY A 38 -5.72 2.15 -11.85
CA GLY A 38 -5.22 1.43 -13.01
C GLY A 38 -4.68 0.04 -12.69
N GLY A 39 -3.89 -0.47 -13.64
CA GLY A 39 -3.39 -1.84 -13.67
C GLY A 39 -4.35 -2.81 -14.33
N LYS A 40 -3.81 -3.88 -14.93
CA LYS A 40 -4.61 -5.01 -15.37
C LYS A 40 -5.26 -5.70 -14.17
N GLU A 41 -6.24 -6.55 -14.41
CA GLU A 41 -6.97 -7.25 -13.34
C GLU A 41 -6.03 -7.90 -12.32
N GLU A 42 -5.06 -8.72 -12.78
CA GLU A 42 -4.09 -9.37 -11.91
C GLU A 42 -3.27 -8.38 -11.07
N THR A 43 -2.71 -7.34 -11.69
CA THR A 43 -1.93 -6.31 -11.00
C THR A 43 -2.79 -5.52 -10.01
N HIS A 44 -4.03 -5.21 -10.39
CA HIS A 44 -4.96 -4.49 -9.52
C HIS A 44 -5.38 -5.33 -8.31
N GLU A 45 -5.62 -6.63 -8.50
CA GLU A 45 -5.89 -7.57 -7.41
C GLU A 45 -4.68 -7.70 -6.48
N MET A 46 -3.46 -7.81 -7.03
CA MET A 46 -2.25 -7.80 -6.22
C MET A 46 -2.10 -6.52 -5.39
N MET A 47 -2.34 -5.34 -6.00
CA MET A 47 -2.32 -4.08 -5.28
C MET A 47 -3.35 -4.06 -4.13
N LYS A 48 -4.59 -4.55 -4.37
CA LYS A 48 -5.61 -4.65 -3.30
C LYS A 48 -5.17 -5.58 -2.18
N GLU A 49 -4.63 -6.75 -2.51
CA GLU A 49 -4.15 -7.71 -1.52
C GLU A 49 -3.03 -7.11 -0.66
N THR A 50 -2.07 -6.43 -1.28
CA THR A 50 -0.97 -5.76 -0.57
C THR A 50 -1.50 -4.73 0.41
N VAL A 51 -2.42 -3.86 -0.02
CA VAL A 51 -2.97 -2.82 0.87
C VAL A 51 -3.75 -3.40 2.04
N CYS A 52 -4.57 -4.43 1.81
CA CYS A 52 -5.27 -5.13 2.89
C CYS A 52 -4.28 -5.70 3.91
N LYS A 53 -3.26 -6.43 3.45
CA LYS A 53 -2.25 -7.02 4.34
C LYS A 53 -1.44 -6.01 5.12
N VAL A 54 -1.07 -4.89 4.49
CA VAL A 54 -0.36 -3.80 5.18
C VAL A 54 -1.23 -3.24 6.30
N ASN A 55 -2.49 -2.92 6.02
CA ASN A 55 -3.43 -2.43 7.04
C ASN A 55 -3.64 -3.45 8.17
N GLU A 56 -3.80 -4.74 7.85
CA GLU A 56 -3.91 -5.81 8.85
C GLU A 56 -2.65 -5.94 9.72
N ASN A 57 -1.45 -5.80 9.12
CA ASN A 57 -0.19 -5.88 9.86
C ASN A 57 -0.02 -4.69 10.80
N LEU A 58 -0.35 -3.48 10.35
CA LEU A 58 -0.37 -2.27 11.18
C LEU A 58 -1.38 -2.41 12.32
N HIS A 59 -2.59 -2.89 12.03
CA HIS A 59 -3.62 -3.11 13.04
C HIS A 59 -3.19 -4.16 14.08
N ARG A 60 -2.50 -5.23 13.66
CA ARG A 60 -1.92 -6.23 14.57
C ARG A 60 -0.85 -5.63 15.48
N ARG A 61 -0.14 -4.61 15.01
CA ARG A 61 0.84 -3.83 15.79
C ARG A 61 0.18 -2.73 16.64
N GLY A 62 -1.16 -2.63 16.62
CA GLY A 62 -1.94 -1.64 17.37
C GLY A 62 -1.81 -0.21 16.83
N LYS A 63 -1.48 -0.05 15.55
CA LYS A 63 -1.29 1.25 14.90
C LYS A 63 -2.19 1.38 13.67
N GLU A 64 -2.63 2.60 13.39
CA GLU A 64 -3.18 2.94 12.08
C GLU A 64 -2.12 3.60 11.17
N LEU A 65 -2.38 3.64 9.87
CA LEU A 65 -1.45 4.19 8.87
C LEU A 65 -1.00 5.62 9.23
N GLN A 66 -1.94 6.47 9.66
CA GLN A 66 -1.66 7.85 10.05
C GLN A 66 -0.87 7.99 11.35
N GLU A 67 -0.76 6.93 12.15
CA GLU A 67 0.03 6.92 13.38
C GLU A 67 1.42 6.33 13.17
N THR A 68 1.66 5.79 11.98
CA THR A 68 2.88 5.09 11.63
C THR A 68 3.88 6.06 11.01
N SER A 69 5.15 5.94 11.41
CA SER A 69 6.23 6.70 10.76
C SER A 69 6.53 6.13 9.36
N ARG A 70 7.12 6.96 8.50
CA ARG A 70 7.51 6.53 7.15
C ARG A 70 8.38 5.26 7.16
N GLN A 71 9.34 5.17 8.08
CA GLN A 71 10.25 4.03 8.16
C GLN A 71 9.50 2.75 8.55
N GLU A 72 8.70 2.80 9.61
CA GLU A 72 7.91 1.65 10.06
C GLU A 72 6.93 1.16 8.98
N PHE A 73 6.32 2.09 8.23
CA PHE A 73 5.47 1.72 7.12
C PHE A 73 6.24 0.99 6.02
N LEU A 74 7.42 1.49 5.64
CA LEU A 74 8.25 0.85 4.62
C LEU A 74 8.71 -0.53 5.07
N ASP A 75 9.06 -0.70 6.34
CA ASP A 75 9.44 -1.99 6.91
C ASP A 75 8.26 -2.99 6.82
N VAL A 76 7.06 -2.58 7.23
CA VAL A 76 5.84 -3.40 7.09
C VAL A 76 5.53 -3.71 5.63
N PHE A 77 5.68 -2.73 4.74
CA PHE A 77 5.43 -2.90 3.33
C PHE A 77 6.40 -3.94 2.72
N HIS A 78 7.69 -3.86 3.05
CA HIS A 78 8.68 -4.84 2.62
C HIS A 78 8.38 -6.24 3.16
N GLU A 79 8.05 -6.38 4.44
CA GLU A 79 7.64 -7.67 5.02
C GLU A 79 6.45 -8.29 4.28
N VAL A 80 5.44 -7.48 3.96
CA VAL A 80 4.26 -7.94 3.20
C VAL A 80 4.66 -8.37 1.79
N MET A 81 5.47 -7.57 1.09
CA MET A 81 5.94 -7.89 -0.26
C MET A 81 6.78 -9.18 -0.29
N GLU A 82 7.70 -9.36 0.67
CA GLU A 82 8.48 -10.60 0.82
C GLU A 82 7.57 -11.79 1.07
N SER A 83 6.58 -11.66 1.97
CA SER A 83 5.62 -12.74 2.27
C SER A 83 4.76 -13.13 1.06
N MET A 84 4.46 -12.18 0.18
CA MET A 84 3.71 -12.41 -1.05
C MET A 84 4.57 -13.06 -2.13
N ASN A 85 5.84 -12.68 -2.22
CA ASN A 85 6.78 -13.24 -3.20
C ASN A 85 7.09 -14.72 -2.90
N HIS A 86 7.20 -15.10 -1.62
CA HIS A 86 7.36 -16.50 -1.23
C HIS A 86 6.16 -17.40 -1.52
N ARG A 87 4.99 -16.83 -1.89
CA ARG A 87 3.78 -17.60 -2.22
C ARG A 87 3.81 -18.22 -3.63
N TRP A 88 4.83 -17.91 -4.44
CA TRP A 88 4.99 -18.37 -5.83
C TRP A 88 6.16 -19.33 -6.04
N ASP A 89 6.92 -19.66 -5.00
CA ASP A 89 8.11 -20.53 -5.06
C ASP A 89 7.84 -21.94 -4.48
N SER A 90 6.61 -22.44 -4.60
CA SER A 90 6.20 -23.77 -4.11
C SER A 90 5.18 -24.44 -5.02
#